data_AF-G1KQM5-F1
#
_entry.id   AF-G1KQM5-F1
#
_cell.length_a   1.000
_cell.length_b   1.000
_cell.length_c   1.000
_cell.angle_alpha   90.00
_cell.angle_beta   90.00
_cell.angle_gamma   90.00
#
_symmetry.space_group_name_H-M   'P 1'
#
loop_
_entity.id
_entity.type
_entity.pdbx_description
1 polymer ?
#
loop_
_entity_poly.entity_id
_entity_poly.type
_entity_poly.pdbx_seq_one_letter_code
_entity_poly.pdbx_strand_id
1 'polypeptide(L)'
;MGKARSPAPTPRGGQMKKKKIDSKPKCLDDQEIPYRLREIMKSREELKKPKTKKKKKLVNKETPDVPDSNIPVPKFRRRKGEAAASYMRRMERETQHVWYLTKNQLQREPEKEEVVQKKSQKKKEFQQKKMDKIRKQKEEKKAEMLEKELFKDSVKFGDFALQPPTLTAKPKKSKDKAGQRQLLLTSLFSSGSKASTPKTTYSSLARQRIVQEERERVVKAYRDIKKQKQQQKLLTDSKLVMDKLKKPA
;
A
#
# COMPACT_ATOMS: atom_id res chain seq x y z
N MET A 1 -34.44 -60.72 -19.40
CA MET A 1 -33.15 -60.97 -18.71
C MET A 1 -32.03 -60.31 -19.50
N GLY A 2 -31.70 -59.05 -19.18
CA GLY A 2 -30.67 -58.29 -19.90
C GLY A 2 -29.27 -58.58 -19.33
N LYS A 3 -28.32 -58.98 -20.18
CA LYS A 3 -26.91 -59.14 -19.82
C LYS A 3 -26.23 -57.78 -19.76
N ALA A 4 -25.80 -57.37 -18.56
CA ALA A 4 -24.98 -56.19 -18.35
C ALA A 4 -23.58 -56.39 -18.95
N ARG A 5 -23.11 -55.44 -19.77
CA ARG A 5 -21.72 -55.35 -20.21
C ARG A 5 -20.94 -54.50 -19.21
N SER A 6 -19.91 -55.08 -18.61
CA SER A 6 -18.96 -54.39 -17.73
C SER A 6 -18.15 -53.33 -18.50
N PRO A 7 -17.83 -52.17 -17.91
CA PRO A 7 -16.98 -51.17 -18.56
C PRO A 7 -15.50 -51.59 -18.53
N ALA A 8 -14.79 -51.33 -19.63
CA ALA A 8 -13.36 -51.56 -19.78
C ALA A 8 -12.52 -50.69 -18.83
N PRO A 9 -11.34 -51.15 -18.37
CA PRO A 9 -10.49 -50.36 -17.50
C PRO A 9 -9.85 -49.20 -18.25
N THR A 10 -9.92 -48.01 -17.67
CA THR A 10 -9.21 -46.82 -18.14
C THR A 10 -7.69 -47.02 -17.99
N PRO A 11 -6.87 -46.61 -18.97
CA PRO A 11 -5.43 -46.69 -18.83
C PRO A 11 -4.97 -45.68 -17.76
N ARG A 12 -4.29 -46.21 -16.74
CA ARG A 12 -3.68 -45.46 -15.66
C ARG A 12 -2.62 -44.51 -16.21
N GLY A 13 -2.71 -43.24 -15.78
CA GLY A 13 -1.61 -42.32 -15.55
C GLY A 13 -0.50 -42.29 -16.61
N GLY A 14 -0.64 -41.39 -17.59
CA GLY A 14 0.49 -40.97 -18.41
C GLY A 14 1.60 -40.42 -17.51
N GLN A 15 2.71 -41.14 -17.42
CA GLN A 15 3.93 -40.65 -16.78
C GLN A 15 4.37 -39.38 -17.51
N MET A 16 4.23 -38.22 -16.87
CA MET A 16 4.86 -37.00 -17.36
C MET A 16 6.37 -37.19 -17.24
N LYS A 17 7.02 -37.53 -18.35
CA LYS A 17 8.48 -37.49 -18.45
C LYS A 17 8.92 -36.08 -18.07
N LYS A 18 9.70 -35.96 -16.98
CA LYS A 18 10.30 -34.68 -16.56
C LYS A 18 11.04 -34.10 -17.75
N LYS A 19 10.62 -32.93 -18.23
CA LYS A 19 11.32 -32.23 -19.32
C LYS A 19 12.72 -31.88 -18.82
N LYS A 20 13.75 -32.16 -19.63
CA LYS A 20 15.11 -31.67 -19.35
C LYS A 20 15.06 -30.15 -19.32
N ILE A 21 15.71 -29.54 -18.32
CA ILE A 21 15.85 -28.08 -18.20
C ILE A 21 16.50 -27.58 -19.51
N ASP A 22 15.98 -26.48 -20.07
CA ASP A 22 16.40 -25.85 -21.34
C ASP A 22 16.15 -26.63 -22.65
N SER A 23 15.12 -27.47 -22.68
CA SER A 23 14.63 -28.04 -23.96
C SER A 23 13.82 -27.02 -24.76
N LYS A 24 14.05 -26.91 -26.08
CA LYS A 24 13.20 -26.11 -26.99
C LYS A 24 11.72 -26.53 -26.83
N PRO A 25 10.77 -25.59 -26.70
CA PRO A 25 9.35 -25.91 -26.57
C PRO A 25 8.86 -26.70 -27.80
N LYS A 26 8.00 -27.71 -27.56
CA LYS A 26 7.50 -28.62 -28.60
C LYS A 26 6.48 -27.98 -29.54
N CYS A 27 5.74 -26.98 -29.05
CA CYS A 27 4.80 -26.17 -29.80
C CYS A 27 5.08 -24.71 -29.44
N LEU A 28 5.26 -23.85 -30.45
CA LEU A 28 5.55 -22.43 -30.23
C LEU A 28 4.30 -21.67 -29.74
N ASP A 29 3.10 -22.14 -30.09
CA ASP A 29 1.83 -21.49 -29.76
C ASP A 29 1.31 -21.83 -28.35
N ASP A 30 1.77 -22.92 -27.74
CA ASP A 30 1.38 -23.33 -26.38
C ASP A 30 2.25 -22.70 -25.29
N GLN A 31 3.21 -21.83 -25.66
CA GLN A 31 4.02 -21.14 -24.66
C GLN A 31 3.14 -20.12 -23.94
N GLU A 32 2.69 -20.49 -22.74
CA GLU A 32 1.77 -19.68 -21.97
C GLU A 32 2.40 -18.32 -21.66
N ILE A 33 1.90 -17.27 -22.33
CA ILE A 33 2.35 -15.90 -22.15
C ILE A 33 2.18 -15.53 -20.67
N PRO A 34 3.22 -15.00 -20.00
CA PRO A 34 3.13 -14.57 -18.61
C PRO A 34 1.92 -13.68 -18.38
N TYR A 35 1.20 -13.93 -17.27
CA TYR A 35 -0.10 -13.30 -16.98
C TYR A 35 -0.09 -11.78 -17.19
N ARG A 36 0.97 -11.10 -16.73
CA ARG A 36 1.10 -9.64 -16.85
C ARG A 36 1.17 -9.17 -18.30
N LEU A 37 1.87 -9.92 -19.15
CA LEU A 37 1.98 -9.59 -20.58
C LEU A 37 0.68 -9.89 -21.32
N ARG A 38 -0.02 -10.97 -20.97
CA ARG A 38 -1.36 -11.30 -21.48
C ARG A 38 -2.36 -10.18 -21.22
N GLU A 39 -2.32 -9.61 -20.01
CA GLU A 39 -3.18 -8.50 -19.60
C GLU A 39 -2.88 -7.21 -20.39
N ILE A 40 -1.60 -6.90 -20.60
CA ILE A 40 -1.17 -5.74 -21.39
C ILE A 40 -1.59 -5.88 -22.85
N MET A 41 -1.44 -7.06 -23.45
CA MET A 41 -1.87 -7.32 -24.83
C MET A 41 -3.38 -7.15 -25.00
N LYS A 42 -4.18 -7.73 -24.08
CA LYS A 42 -5.64 -7.55 -24.07
C LYS A 42 -6.05 -6.08 -23.95
N SER A 43 -5.43 -5.33 -23.03
CA SER A 43 -5.70 -3.90 -22.87
C SER A 43 -5.37 -3.11 -24.14
N ARG A 44 -4.25 -3.41 -24.81
CA ARG A 44 -3.89 -2.78 -26.08
C ARG A 44 -4.87 -3.12 -27.19
N GLU A 45 -5.35 -4.35 -27.27
CA GLU A 45 -6.39 -4.76 -28.24
C GLU A 45 -7.72 -4.06 -28.00
N GLU A 46 -8.13 -3.90 -26.75
CA GLU A 46 -9.33 -3.15 -26.36
C GLU A 46 -9.25 -1.67 -26.73
N LEU A 47 -8.06 -1.07 -26.65
CA LEU A 47 -7.81 0.30 -27.09
C LEU A 47 -7.73 0.43 -28.62
N LYS A 48 -7.25 -0.61 -29.31
CA LYS A 48 -7.12 -0.64 -30.78
C LYS A 48 -8.46 -0.81 -31.50
N LYS A 49 -9.45 -1.44 -30.86
CA LYS A 49 -10.81 -1.53 -31.38
C LYS A 49 -11.52 -0.17 -31.12
N PRO A 50 -11.82 0.64 -32.15
CA PRO A 50 -12.60 1.84 -31.93
C PRO A 50 -13.94 1.43 -31.35
N LYS A 51 -14.27 1.89 -30.13
CA LYS A 51 -15.57 1.66 -29.51
C LYS A 51 -16.62 2.29 -30.41
N THR A 52 -17.22 1.50 -31.31
CA THR A 52 -18.36 1.94 -32.10
C THR A 52 -19.47 2.24 -31.10
N LYS A 53 -19.69 3.52 -30.80
CA LYS A 53 -20.92 3.98 -30.17
C LYS A 53 -22.03 3.44 -31.07
N LYS A 54 -22.75 2.41 -30.61
CA LYS A 54 -23.92 1.90 -31.33
C LYS A 54 -24.86 3.07 -31.51
N LYS A 55 -24.91 3.64 -32.72
CA LYS A 55 -25.94 4.59 -33.11
C LYS A 55 -27.25 3.82 -33.03
N LYS A 56 -28.08 4.10 -32.01
CA LYS A 56 -29.47 3.68 -31.98
C LYS A 56 -30.10 4.21 -33.27
N LYS A 57 -30.56 3.32 -34.15
CA LYS A 57 -31.37 3.72 -35.31
C LYS A 57 -32.64 4.36 -34.76
N LEU A 58 -32.91 5.61 -35.13
CA LEU A 58 -34.20 6.25 -34.88
C LEU A 58 -35.28 5.46 -35.62
N VAL A 59 -36.12 4.77 -34.86
CA VAL A 59 -37.48 4.43 -35.27
C VAL A 59 -38.39 5.20 -34.33
N ASN A 60 -39.33 5.91 -34.95
CA ASN A 60 -40.17 6.94 -34.38
C ASN A 60 -41.13 6.44 -33.27
N LYS A 61 -41.32 7.33 -32.28
CA LYS A 61 -42.46 7.53 -31.37
C LYS A 61 -42.60 6.65 -30.10
N GLU A 62 -42.28 7.34 -29.00
CA GLU A 62 -42.98 7.37 -27.70
C GLU A 62 -42.89 6.15 -26.77
N THR A 63 -41.76 6.04 -26.08
CA THR A 63 -41.72 6.00 -24.60
C THR A 63 -40.33 6.46 -24.12
N PRO A 64 -40.21 7.14 -22.96
CA PRO A 64 -38.91 7.39 -22.34
C PRO A 64 -38.29 6.05 -21.93
N ASP A 65 -37.03 5.84 -22.33
CA ASP A 65 -36.13 4.81 -21.77
C ASP A 65 -35.98 5.08 -20.26
N VAL A 66 -36.89 4.55 -19.44
CA VAL A 66 -36.68 4.38 -18.00
C VAL A 66 -36.30 2.91 -17.81
N PRO A 67 -35.08 2.59 -17.34
CA PRO A 67 -34.69 1.21 -17.04
C PRO A 67 -35.26 0.81 -15.68
N ASP A 68 -36.55 1.07 -15.46
CA ASP A 68 -37.25 0.57 -14.30
C ASP A 68 -38.03 -0.64 -14.75
N SER A 69 -37.82 -1.72 -14.03
CA SER A 69 -38.36 -3.06 -14.21
C SER A 69 -39.91 -3.15 -14.08
N ASN A 70 -40.62 -2.10 -14.47
CA ASN A 70 -42.07 -1.98 -14.43
C ASN A 70 -42.70 -2.55 -15.70
N ILE A 71 -43.73 -3.37 -15.51
CA ILE A 71 -44.48 -3.99 -16.61
C ILE A 71 -45.28 -2.90 -17.31
N PRO A 72 -45.17 -2.77 -18.64
CA PRO A 72 -45.96 -1.77 -19.36
C PRO A 72 -47.45 -2.07 -19.21
N VAL A 73 -48.24 -1.06 -18.83
CA VAL A 73 -49.69 -1.17 -18.66
C VAL A 73 -50.38 -0.97 -20.02
N PRO A 74 -51.03 -1.99 -20.60
CA PRO A 74 -51.71 -1.86 -21.90
C PRO A 74 -52.94 -0.96 -21.81
N LYS A 75 -53.20 -0.19 -22.89
CA LYS A 75 -54.39 0.66 -23.00
C LYS A 75 -55.48 -0.04 -23.81
N PHE A 76 -56.51 -0.48 -23.11
CA PHE A 76 -57.61 -1.25 -23.66
C PHE A 76 -58.71 -0.38 -24.27
N ARG A 77 -58.45 0.11 -25.48
CA ARG A 77 -59.43 0.86 -26.30
C ARG A 77 -59.57 0.22 -27.68
N ARG A 78 -60.80 0.12 -28.19
CA ARG A 78 -61.07 -0.38 -29.54
C ARG A 78 -60.52 0.59 -30.58
N ARG A 79 -59.78 0.09 -31.56
CA ARG A 79 -59.18 0.91 -32.62
C ARG A 79 -60.24 1.27 -33.67
N LYS A 80 -60.03 2.36 -34.42
CA LYS A 80 -60.90 2.75 -35.53
C LYS A 80 -60.86 1.65 -36.61
N GLY A 81 -62.02 1.06 -36.94
CA GLY A 81 -62.13 -0.04 -37.92
C GLY A 81 -61.87 -1.44 -37.34
N GLU A 82 -61.67 -1.60 -36.03
CA GLU A 82 -61.50 -2.92 -35.39
C GLU A 82 -62.86 -3.56 -35.10
N ALA A 83 -63.11 -4.75 -35.65
CA ALA A 83 -64.28 -5.56 -35.31
C ALA A 83 -64.22 -6.01 -33.84
N ALA A 84 -65.38 -6.17 -33.20
CA ALA A 84 -65.47 -6.50 -31.76
C ALA A 84 -64.69 -7.79 -31.38
N ALA A 85 -64.77 -8.84 -32.22
CA ALA A 85 -64.03 -10.07 -32.01
C ALA A 85 -62.50 -9.90 -32.11
N SER A 86 -62.03 -8.99 -32.98
CA SER A 86 -60.60 -8.68 -33.09
C SER A 86 -60.09 -7.95 -31.84
N TYR A 87 -60.89 -7.02 -31.33
CA TYR A 87 -60.60 -6.31 -30.08
C TYR A 87 -60.47 -7.28 -28.91
N MET A 88 -61.44 -8.18 -28.71
CA MET A 88 -61.39 -9.17 -27.62
C MET A 88 -60.16 -10.08 -27.70
N ARG A 89 -59.78 -10.53 -28.90
CA ARG A 89 -58.55 -11.33 -29.07
C ARG A 89 -57.28 -10.55 -28.75
N ARG A 90 -57.23 -9.26 -29.08
CA ARG A 90 -56.08 -8.39 -28.76
C ARG A 90 -55.99 -8.15 -27.25
N MET A 91 -57.13 -7.84 -26.63
CA MET A 91 -57.26 -7.72 -25.18
C MET A 91 -56.70 -8.95 -24.47
N GLU A 92 -57.19 -10.13 -24.85
CA GLU A 92 -56.83 -11.40 -24.22
C GLU A 92 -55.33 -11.69 -24.31
N ARG A 93 -54.71 -11.48 -25.49
CA ARG A 93 -53.27 -11.64 -25.68
C ARG A 93 -52.45 -10.68 -24.82
N GLU A 94 -52.84 -9.40 -24.78
CA GLU A 94 -52.16 -8.38 -23.99
C GLU A 94 -52.27 -8.70 -22.48
N THR A 95 -53.44 -9.16 -22.02
CA THR A 95 -53.66 -9.61 -20.63
C THR A 95 -52.80 -10.82 -20.28
N GLN A 96 -52.78 -11.85 -21.13
CA GLN A 96 -51.92 -13.03 -20.93
C GLN A 96 -50.44 -12.66 -20.88
N HIS A 97 -50.01 -11.72 -21.73
CA HIS A 97 -48.64 -11.26 -21.77
C HIS A 97 -48.23 -10.51 -20.51
N VAL A 98 -49.04 -9.56 -20.05
CA VAL A 98 -48.81 -8.84 -18.78
C VAL A 98 -48.75 -9.83 -17.63
N TRP A 99 -49.70 -10.76 -17.55
CA TRP A 99 -49.73 -11.79 -16.51
C TRP A 99 -48.47 -12.67 -16.51
N TYR A 100 -47.98 -13.05 -17.69
CA TYR A 100 -46.70 -13.75 -17.82
C TYR A 100 -45.53 -12.90 -17.31
N LEU A 101 -45.47 -11.62 -17.68
CA LEU A 101 -44.43 -10.71 -17.19
C LEU A 101 -44.50 -10.56 -15.67
N THR A 102 -45.70 -10.46 -15.09
CA THR A 102 -45.92 -10.37 -13.64
C THR A 102 -45.43 -11.60 -12.91
N LYS A 103 -45.75 -12.80 -13.42
CA LYS A 103 -45.30 -14.07 -12.82
C LYS A 103 -43.79 -14.24 -12.82
N ASN A 104 -43.11 -13.64 -13.80
CA ASN A 104 -41.66 -13.70 -13.91
C ASN A 104 -40.95 -12.57 -13.13
N GLN A 105 -41.68 -11.67 -12.48
CA GLN A 105 -41.06 -10.70 -11.59
C GLN A 105 -40.78 -11.36 -10.23
N LEU A 106 -39.57 -11.17 -9.73
CA LEU A 106 -39.27 -11.45 -8.32
C LEU A 106 -40.16 -10.55 -7.46
N GLN A 107 -40.74 -11.10 -6.39
CA GLN A 107 -41.45 -10.29 -5.40
C GLN A 107 -40.48 -9.21 -4.89
N ARG A 108 -40.77 -7.95 -5.22
CA ARG A 108 -40.00 -6.83 -4.70
C ARG A 108 -40.40 -6.65 -3.24
N GLU A 109 -39.42 -6.74 -2.36
CA GLU A 109 -39.53 -6.27 -0.98
C GLU A 109 -38.82 -4.92 -0.91
N PRO A 110 -39.49 -3.81 -1.26
CA PRO A 110 -38.86 -2.48 -1.27
C PRO A 110 -38.45 -1.99 0.12
N GLU A 111 -38.96 -2.61 1.19
CA GLU A 111 -38.66 -2.24 2.58
C GLU A 111 -37.38 -2.89 3.14
N LYS A 112 -36.80 -3.87 2.45
CA LYS A 112 -35.50 -4.43 2.84
C LYS A 112 -34.40 -3.55 2.25
N GLU A 113 -33.81 -2.69 3.10
CA GLU A 113 -32.62 -1.89 2.79
C GLU A 113 -31.64 -2.66 1.91
N GLU A 114 -31.16 -2.03 0.84
CA GLU A 114 -30.16 -2.60 -0.05
C GLU A 114 -29.01 -3.17 0.78
N VAL A 115 -28.92 -4.50 0.84
CA VAL A 115 -27.86 -5.16 1.59
C VAL A 115 -26.56 -4.85 0.87
N VAL A 116 -25.90 -3.78 1.32
CA VAL A 116 -24.56 -3.39 0.91
C VAL A 116 -23.73 -4.67 0.88
N GLN A 117 -23.34 -5.08 -0.33
CA GLN A 117 -22.68 -6.36 -0.54
C GLN A 117 -21.54 -6.49 0.47
N LYS A 118 -21.74 -7.36 1.46
CA LYS A 118 -20.82 -7.47 2.59
C LYS A 118 -19.51 -7.98 2.02
N LYS A 119 -18.50 -7.11 1.94
CA LYS A 119 -17.13 -7.49 1.57
C LYS A 119 -16.73 -8.70 2.40
N SER A 120 -16.04 -9.66 1.79
CA SER A 120 -15.48 -10.81 2.51
C SER A 120 -14.68 -10.33 3.73
N GLN A 121 -14.71 -11.11 4.81
CA GLN A 121 -14.03 -10.78 6.07
C GLN A 121 -12.55 -10.40 5.83
N LYS A 122 -11.87 -11.21 5.00
CA LYS A 122 -10.48 -10.96 4.55
C LYS A 122 -10.25 -9.59 3.90
N LYS A 123 -11.22 -9.07 3.14
CA LYS A 123 -11.11 -7.74 2.50
C LYS A 123 -11.27 -6.62 3.53
N LYS A 124 -12.08 -6.81 4.57
CA LYS A 124 -12.22 -5.83 5.67
C LYS A 124 -10.94 -5.76 6.49
N GLU A 125 -10.39 -6.91 6.88
CA GLU A 125 -9.13 -6.99 7.62
C GLU A 125 -7.97 -6.36 6.85
N PHE A 126 -7.88 -6.62 5.54
CA PHE A 126 -6.86 -6.00 4.70
C PHE A 126 -6.97 -4.48 4.68
N GLN A 127 -8.20 -3.95 4.59
CA GLN A 127 -8.44 -2.51 4.63
C GLN A 127 -8.07 -1.92 6.01
N GLN A 128 -8.47 -2.58 7.10
CA GLN A 128 -8.11 -2.16 8.47
C GLN A 128 -6.60 -2.16 8.67
N LYS A 129 -5.91 -3.25 8.33
CA LYS A 129 -4.44 -3.37 8.44
C LYS A 129 -3.70 -2.27 7.68
N LYS A 130 -4.22 -1.88 6.50
CA LYS A 130 -3.66 -0.76 5.73
C LYS A 130 -3.84 0.57 6.47
N MET A 131 -5.02 0.82 7.04
CA MET A 131 -5.28 2.03 7.83
C MET A 131 -4.44 2.07 9.10
N ASP A 132 -4.29 0.94 9.79
CA ASP A 132 -3.48 0.85 11.01
C ASP A 132 -2.00 1.09 10.73
N LYS A 133 -1.49 0.60 9.60
CA LYS A 133 -0.11 0.91 9.15
C LYS A 133 0.08 2.41 8.97
N ILE A 134 -0.89 3.10 8.36
CA ILE A 134 -0.82 4.55 8.16
C ILE A 134 -0.87 5.29 9.50
N ARG A 135 -1.72 4.85 10.43
CA ARG A 135 -1.82 5.44 11.78
C ARG A 135 -0.50 5.29 12.55
N LYS A 136 0.06 4.08 12.59
CA LYS A 136 1.37 3.80 13.21
C LYS A 136 2.48 4.66 12.62
N GLN A 137 2.55 4.78 11.29
CA GLN A 137 3.55 5.66 10.65
C GLN A 137 3.38 7.13 11.02
N LYS A 138 2.14 7.61 11.20
CA LYS A 138 1.91 8.99 11.65
C LYS A 138 2.33 9.18 13.11
N GLU A 139 2.05 8.22 13.98
CA GLU A 139 2.45 8.23 15.39
C GLU A 139 3.97 8.16 15.53
N GLU A 140 4.64 7.28 14.79
CA GLU A 140 6.11 7.17 14.74
C GLU A 140 6.75 8.48 14.26
N LYS A 141 6.23 9.09 13.18
CA LYS A 141 6.71 10.40 12.71
C LYS A 141 6.51 11.50 13.74
N LYS A 142 5.35 11.54 14.42
CA LYS A 142 5.10 12.49 15.50
C LYS A 142 6.07 12.28 16.65
N ALA A 143 6.30 11.03 17.07
CA ALA A 143 7.25 10.69 18.11
C ALA A 143 8.68 11.09 17.71
N GLU A 144 9.09 10.85 16.47
CA GLU A 144 10.41 11.25 15.94
C GLU A 144 10.57 12.77 15.93
N MET A 145 9.54 13.52 15.54
CA MET A 145 9.57 15.00 15.56
C MET A 145 9.70 15.54 16.98
N LEU A 146 8.89 15.02 17.92
CA LEU A 146 8.98 15.40 19.34
C LEU A 146 10.36 15.04 19.93
N GLU A 147 10.91 13.90 19.52
CA GLU A 147 12.23 13.48 19.96
C GLU A 147 13.32 14.43 19.43
N LYS A 148 13.28 14.77 18.14
CA LYS A 148 14.21 15.73 17.52
C LYS A 148 14.16 17.08 18.21
N GLU A 149 12.97 17.55 18.56
CA GLU A 149 12.79 18.79 19.31
C GLU A 149 13.38 18.69 20.72
N LEU A 150 13.19 17.56 21.41
CA LEU A 150 13.74 17.32 22.75
C LEU A 150 15.27 17.31 22.78
N PHE A 151 15.91 16.79 21.72
CA PHE A 151 17.37 16.73 21.60
C PHE A 151 17.98 17.92 20.86
N LYS A 152 17.18 18.93 20.50
CA LYS A 152 17.68 20.17 19.93
C LYS A 152 18.21 21.08 21.04
N ASP A 153 19.53 21.09 21.22
CA ASP A 153 20.16 21.98 22.20
C ASP A 153 20.09 23.43 21.69
N SER A 154 19.45 24.32 22.45
CA SER A 154 19.37 25.75 22.14
C SER A 154 20.66 26.44 22.58
N VAL A 155 21.62 26.57 21.67
CA VAL A 155 22.88 27.26 21.95
C VAL A 155 22.87 28.65 21.31
N LYS A 156 23.38 29.65 22.02
CA LYS A 156 23.38 31.05 21.59
C LYS A 156 24.52 31.31 20.61
N PHE A 157 24.30 32.25 19.69
CA PHE A 157 25.34 32.70 18.76
C PHE A 157 26.42 33.44 19.55
N GLY A 158 27.65 32.95 19.52
CA GLY A 158 28.78 33.46 20.32
C GLY A 158 29.50 32.37 21.12
N ASP A 159 28.82 31.29 21.49
CA ASP A 159 29.42 30.18 22.26
C ASP A 159 30.15 29.17 21.36
N PHE A 160 29.88 29.19 20.05
CA PHE A 160 30.55 28.32 19.08
C PHE A 160 31.61 29.08 18.27
N ALA A 161 32.87 28.66 18.39
CA ALA A 161 33.87 28.89 17.37
C ALA A 161 33.79 27.73 16.35
N LEU A 162 33.27 28.00 15.14
CA LEU A 162 33.13 27.01 14.05
C LEU A 162 34.47 26.38 13.66
N GLN A 163 35.55 27.13 13.84
CA GLN A 163 36.91 26.73 13.59
C GLN A 163 37.76 27.34 14.70
N PRO A 164 38.71 26.60 15.29
CA PRO A 164 39.69 27.22 16.17
C PRO A 164 40.36 28.39 15.43
N PRO A 165 40.62 29.53 16.08
CA PRO A 165 41.23 30.67 15.42
C PRO A 165 42.53 30.24 14.76
N THR A 166 42.61 30.42 13.45
CA THR A 166 43.83 30.14 12.70
C THR A 166 44.72 31.37 12.78
N LEU A 167 45.92 31.19 13.32
CA LEU A 167 46.93 32.25 13.35
C LEU A 167 47.37 32.51 11.91
N THR A 168 46.81 33.53 11.28
CA THR A 168 47.19 33.99 9.93
C THR A 168 48.55 34.67 9.91
N ALA A 169 49.05 35.11 11.08
CA ALA A 169 50.36 35.73 11.24
C ALA A 169 51.44 34.71 11.59
N LYS A 170 52.50 34.64 10.77
CA LYS A 170 53.71 33.89 11.11
C LYS A 170 54.40 34.58 12.32
N PRO A 171 54.65 33.88 13.44
CA PRO A 171 55.35 34.49 14.57
C PRO A 171 56.77 34.90 14.13
N LYS A 172 57.15 36.16 14.40
CA LYS A 172 58.41 36.81 13.95
C LYS A 172 59.72 36.06 14.28
N LYS A 173 59.67 34.99 15.09
CA LYS A 173 60.83 34.24 15.58
C LYS A 173 60.77 32.73 15.32
N SER A 174 59.78 32.18 14.60
CA SER A 174 59.75 30.72 14.34
C SER A 174 60.74 30.33 13.25
N LYS A 175 61.74 29.51 13.60
CA LYS A 175 62.57 28.80 12.62
C LYS A 175 61.83 27.53 12.18
N ASP A 176 61.56 27.39 10.87
CA ASP A 176 60.75 26.33 10.24
C ASP A 176 61.38 24.91 10.29
N LYS A 177 62.24 24.59 11.28
CA LYS A 177 62.96 23.30 11.38
C LYS A 177 62.57 22.43 12.59
N ALA A 178 61.43 22.66 13.22
CA ALA A 178 60.92 21.79 14.28
C ALA A 178 59.89 20.81 13.71
N GLY A 179 60.29 19.56 13.45
CA GLY A 179 59.34 18.54 12.96
C GLY A 179 59.90 17.27 12.32
N GLN A 180 61.21 17.12 12.14
CA GLN A 180 61.78 15.89 11.56
C GLN A 180 61.73 14.67 12.50
N ARG A 181 61.33 14.85 13.77
CA ARG A 181 61.22 13.75 14.74
C ARG A 181 59.75 13.35 14.87
N GLN A 182 59.43 12.10 14.50
CA GLN A 182 58.15 11.49 14.80
C GLN A 182 57.96 11.49 16.33
N LEU A 183 56.83 11.98 16.83
CA LEU A 183 56.56 12.03 18.26
C LEU A 183 56.46 10.60 18.82
N LEU A 184 57.01 10.34 19.99
CA LEU A 184 56.96 9.00 20.62
C LEU A 184 55.51 8.52 20.83
N LEU A 185 54.59 9.44 21.15
CA LEU A 185 53.17 9.11 21.23
C LEU A 185 52.63 8.60 19.89
N THR A 186 53.04 9.23 18.78
CA THR A 186 52.62 8.71 17.47
C THR A 186 53.13 7.30 17.25
N SER A 187 54.35 6.91 17.65
CA SER A 187 54.77 5.51 17.48
C SER A 187 54.01 4.51 18.39
N LEU A 188 53.62 4.93 19.60
CA LEU A 188 52.84 4.10 20.52
C LEU A 188 51.40 3.88 20.03
N PHE A 189 50.76 4.92 19.48
CA PHE A 189 49.39 4.85 18.97
C PHE A 189 49.29 4.46 17.49
N SER A 190 50.35 4.66 16.68
CA SER A 190 50.37 4.36 15.24
C SER A 190 50.93 2.97 14.91
N SER A 191 51.15 2.12 15.90
CA SER A 191 51.60 0.72 15.72
C SER A 191 50.64 -0.16 14.89
N GLY A 192 49.55 0.40 14.35
CA GLY A 192 48.61 -0.33 13.49
C GLY A 192 48.11 0.39 12.23
N SER A 193 48.49 1.63 11.92
CA SER A 193 48.05 2.25 10.65
C SER A 193 48.79 3.55 10.33
N LYS A 194 49.51 3.58 9.22
CA LYS A 194 49.91 4.85 8.58
C LYS A 194 48.62 5.53 8.10
N ALA A 195 48.46 6.82 8.39
CA ALA A 195 47.37 7.66 7.93
C ALA A 195 47.37 7.79 6.39
N SER A 196 46.97 6.74 5.68
CA SER A 196 46.40 6.85 4.35
C SER A 196 44.91 7.07 4.54
N THR A 197 44.34 8.00 3.77
CA THR A 197 42.90 8.18 3.51
C THR A 197 42.07 6.95 3.86
N PRO A 198 40.96 7.05 4.61
CA PRO A 198 40.24 5.90 5.12
C PRO A 198 39.80 5.02 3.94
N LYS A 199 40.58 3.97 3.67
CA LYS A 199 40.12 2.88 2.84
C LYS A 199 38.96 2.31 3.61
N THR A 200 37.75 2.48 3.09
CA THR A 200 36.55 1.83 3.60
C THR A 200 36.83 0.33 3.55
N THR A 201 37.34 -0.21 4.64
CA THR A 201 37.40 -1.66 4.83
C THR A 201 35.93 -2.06 4.85
N TYR A 202 35.47 -2.65 3.75
CA TYR A 202 34.12 -3.17 3.64
C TYR A 202 34.00 -4.28 4.69
N SER A 203 33.60 -3.91 5.91
CA SER A 203 33.35 -4.85 6.99
C SER A 203 32.27 -5.81 6.51
N SER A 204 32.39 -7.09 6.85
CA SER A 204 31.35 -8.07 6.48
C SER A 204 29.97 -7.59 6.92
N LEU A 205 28.93 -7.90 6.15
CA LEU A 205 27.54 -7.51 6.49
C LEU A 205 27.15 -7.98 7.91
N ALA A 206 27.68 -9.13 8.35
CA ALA A 206 27.50 -9.62 9.71
C ALA A 206 28.10 -8.66 10.75
N ARG A 207 29.34 -8.21 10.54
CA ARG A 207 30.00 -7.24 11.43
C ARG A 207 29.29 -5.89 11.43
N GLN A 208 28.80 -5.44 10.27
CA GLN A 208 28.03 -4.20 10.17
C GLN A 208 26.75 -4.26 10.99
N ARG A 209 26.03 -5.40 10.97
CA ARG A 209 24.82 -5.60 11.79
C ARG A 209 25.12 -5.53 13.29
N ILE A 210 26.18 -6.19 13.74
CA ILE A 210 26.61 -6.15 15.15
C ILE A 210 26.88 -4.70 15.58
N VAL A 211 27.66 -3.97 14.79
CA VAL A 211 27.99 -2.56 15.09
C VAL A 211 26.74 -1.67 15.07
N GLN A 212 25.81 -1.90 14.14
CA GLN A 212 24.54 -1.14 14.09
C GLN A 212 23.68 -1.43 15.31
N GLU A 213 23.53 -2.70 15.71
CA GLU A 213 22.77 -3.09 16.88
C GLU A 213 23.39 -2.50 18.16
N GLU A 214 24.72 -2.56 18.31
CA GLU A 214 25.42 -1.92 19.42
C GLU A 214 25.18 -0.41 19.45
N ARG A 215 25.24 0.27 18.30
CA ARG A 215 24.92 1.70 18.20
C ARG A 215 23.47 1.98 18.64
N GLU A 216 22.51 1.18 18.18
CA GLU A 216 21.11 1.32 18.58
C GLU A 216 20.91 1.11 20.09
N ARG A 217 21.59 0.13 20.70
CA ARG A 217 21.57 -0.10 22.15
C ARG A 217 22.12 1.11 22.91
N VAL A 218 23.27 1.64 22.51
CA VAL A 218 23.91 2.80 23.15
C VAL A 218 23.03 4.04 23.02
N VAL A 219 22.48 4.30 21.83
CA VAL A 219 21.56 5.42 21.59
C VAL A 219 20.32 5.31 22.46
N LYS A 220 19.72 4.12 22.57
CA LYS A 220 18.56 3.89 23.42
C LYS A 220 18.89 4.14 24.90
N ALA A 221 19.99 3.60 25.40
CA ALA A 221 20.42 3.83 26.79
C ALA A 221 20.66 5.32 27.07
N TYR A 222 21.31 6.04 26.13
CA TYR A 222 21.51 7.48 26.25
C TYR A 222 20.18 8.26 26.28
N ARG A 223 19.22 7.89 25.42
CA ARG A 223 17.87 8.49 25.41
C ARG A 223 17.17 8.29 26.76
N ASP A 224 17.25 7.09 27.32
CA ASP A 224 16.62 6.77 28.61
C ASP A 224 17.26 7.57 29.75
N ILE A 225 18.60 7.68 29.77
CA ILE A 225 19.33 8.52 30.74
C ILE A 225 18.93 9.99 30.60
N LYS A 226 18.83 10.52 29.37
CA LYS A 226 18.46 11.92 29.14
C LYS A 226 17.02 12.20 29.58
N LYS A 227 16.08 11.27 29.33
CA LYS A 227 14.70 11.33 29.86
C LYS A 227 14.66 11.38 31.38
N GLN A 228 15.40 10.49 32.05
CA GLN A 228 15.47 10.47 33.52
C GLN A 228 16.02 11.79 34.08
N LYS A 229 17.11 12.31 33.50
CA LYS A 229 17.67 13.62 33.92
C LYS A 229 16.66 14.75 33.73
N GLN A 230 15.86 14.72 32.67
CA GLN A 230 14.86 15.75 32.43
C GLN A 230 13.69 15.65 33.43
N GLN A 231 13.22 14.43 33.74
CA GLN A 231 12.21 14.22 34.78
C GLN A 231 12.72 14.69 36.15
N GLN A 232 13.98 14.40 36.49
CA GLN A 232 14.60 14.91 37.72
C GLN A 232 14.60 16.44 37.76
N LYS A 233 14.96 17.11 36.66
CA LYS A 233 14.90 18.59 36.56
C LYS A 233 13.48 19.13 36.77
N LEU A 234 12.48 18.52 36.13
CA LEU A 234 11.08 18.93 36.31
C LEU A 234 10.61 18.74 37.77
N LEU A 235 11.01 17.64 38.41
CA LEU A 235 10.72 17.39 39.82
C LEU A 235 11.42 18.42 40.72
N THR A 236 12.68 18.75 40.47
CA THR A 236 13.39 19.79 41.24
C THR A 236 12.74 21.15 41.06
N ASP A 237 12.38 21.52 39.84
CA ASP A 237 11.74 22.80 39.53
C ASP A 237 10.36 22.89 40.19
N SER A 238 9.57 21.81 40.16
CA SER A 238 8.27 21.75 40.85
C SER A 238 8.41 21.89 42.37
N LYS A 239 9.44 21.29 42.98
CA LYS A 239 9.70 21.42 44.42
C LYS A 239 10.06 22.86 44.77
N LEU A 240 10.92 23.50 43.99
CA LEU A 240 11.27 24.91 44.16
C LEU A 240 10.05 25.84 44.05
N VAL A 241 9.10 25.55 43.15
CA VAL A 241 7.84 26.31 43.04
C VAL A 241 6.97 26.14 44.30
N MET A 242 6.82 24.91 44.79
CA MET A 242 6.05 24.64 46.01
C MET A 242 6.69 25.28 47.26
N ASP A 243 8.01 25.25 47.37
CA ASP A 243 8.75 25.87 48.49
C ASP A 243 8.61 27.40 48.50
N LYS A 244 8.54 28.03 47.32
CA LYS A 244 8.27 29.48 47.19
C LYS A 244 6.85 29.85 47.63
N LEU A 245 5.86 28.99 47.41
CA LEU A 245 4.48 29.20 47.84
C LEU A 245 4.28 28.96 49.34
N LYS A 246 5.12 28.11 49.95
CA LYS A 246 5.01 27.73 51.37
C LYS A 246 5.71 28.70 52.33
N LYS A 247 6.48 29.67 51.83
CA LYS A 247 7.00 30.80 52.61
C LYS A 247 6.05 31.99 52.46
N PRO A 248 5.06 32.18 53.36
CA PRO A 248 4.42 33.49 53.47
C PRO A 248 5.48 34.48 53.98
N ALA A 249 5.44 35.70 53.43
CA ALA A 249 6.23 36.83 53.89
C ALA A 249 5.93 37.18 55.36
#